data_AF-A0A820V725-F1
#
_entry.id   AF-A0A820V725-F1
#
_cell.length_a   1.000
_cell.length_b   1.000
_cell.length_c   1.000
_cell.angle_alpha   90.00
_cell.angle_beta   90.00
_cell.angle_gamma   90.00
#
_symmetry.space_group_name_H-M   'P 1'
#
loop_
_entity.id
_entity.type
_entity.pdbx_description
1 polymer ?
#
loop_
_entity_poly.entity_id
_entity_poly.type
_entity_poly.pdbx_seq_one_letter_code
_entity_poly.pdbx_strand_id
1 'polypeptide(L)'
;FDNAIASRYPFESCKNQNASFFSDDGTRSILKCHLHDDHPCIENHLFTVIHLDHLNDSNRLKQSKAFTREKDFIGILLGDINALTRDDYSDDYYKKNIV
;
A
#
# COMPACT_ATOMS: atom_id res chain seq x y z
N PHE A 1 -11.79 -2.00 -0.06
CA PHE A 1 -11.02 -2.42 -1.24
C PHE A 1 -9.96 -3.39 -0.78
N ASP A 2 -9.74 -4.47 -1.53
CA ASP A 2 -8.71 -5.46 -1.23
C ASP A 2 -7.66 -5.50 -2.32
N ASN A 3 -6.44 -5.81 -1.90
CA ASN A 3 -5.33 -5.99 -2.81
C ASN A 3 -5.27 -7.44 -3.30
N ALA A 4 -4.72 -7.64 -4.50
CA ALA A 4 -4.44 -8.95 -5.06
C ALA A 4 -3.09 -8.96 -5.77
N ILE A 5 -2.40 -10.10 -5.71
CA ILE A 5 -1.20 -10.38 -6.53
C ILE A 5 -1.49 -11.65 -7.33
N ALA A 6 -1.33 -11.58 -8.64
CA ALA A 6 -1.35 -12.74 -9.53
C ALA A 6 0.07 -13.02 -10.02
N SER A 7 0.49 -14.28 -9.97
CA SER A 7 1.85 -14.69 -10.32
C SER A 7 1.85 -15.94 -11.19
N ARG A 8 2.81 -16.02 -12.12
CA ARG A 8 3.14 -17.26 -12.83
C ARG A 8 4.03 -18.19 -11.99
N TYR A 9 4.62 -17.67 -10.93
CA TYR A 9 5.49 -18.39 -10.01
C TYR A 9 4.72 -18.82 -8.76
N PRO A 10 5.06 -19.95 -8.13
CA PRO A 10 4.43 -20.39 -6.90
C PRO A 10 4.61 -19.36 -5.78
N PHE A 11 3.60 -19.21 -4.93
CA PHE A 11 3.71 -18.42 -3.71
C PHE A 11 4.35 -19.25 -2.60
N GLU A 12 5.38 -18.72 -1.96
CA GLU A 12 5.96 -19.31 -0.76
C GLU A 12 5.19 -18.89 0.49
N SER A 13 4.90 -17.59 0.61
CA SER A 13 4.10 -17.05 1.71
C SER A 13 3.39 -15.77 1.29
N CYS A 14 2.22 -15.55 1.89
CA CYS A 14 1.41 -14.34 1.71
C CYS A 14 0.94 -13.83 3.07
N LYS A 15 1.03 -12.53 3.30
CA LYS A 15 0.53 -11.88 4.51
C LYS A 15 -0.24 -10.63 4.14
N ASN A 16 -1.50 -10.60 4.55
CA ASN A 16 -2.31 -9.39 4.52
C ASN A 16 -2.22 -8.68 5.87
N GLN A 17 -2.06 -7.36 5.87
CA GLN A 17 -2.16 -6.52 7.06
C GLN A 17 -3.14 -5.38 6.78
N ASN A 18 -4.11 -5.24 7.68
CA ASN A 18 -5.10 -4.18 7.61
C ASN A 18 -4.69 -3.00 8.50
N ALA A 19 -4.95 -1.79 8.03
CA ALA A 19 -5.01 -0.58 8.83
C ALA A 19 -6.47 -0.13 8.86
N SER A 20 -7.18 -0.49 9.93
CA SER A 20 -8.57 -0.09 10.20
C SER A 20 -8.69 1.36 10.67
N PHE A 21 -7.61 2.12 10.63
CA PHE A 21 -7.57 3.47 11.13
C PHE A 21 -7.66 4.47 9.97
N PHE A 22 -8.54 5.46 10.15
CA PHE A 22 -8.51 6.73 9.43
C PHE A 22 -9.01 6.74 7.98
N SER A 23 -9.98 5.90 7.63
CA SER A 23 -10.75 6.09 6.39
C SER A 23 -12.22 5.90 6.69
N ASP A 24 -13.01 6.95 6.42
CA ASP A 24 -14.47 6.89 6.50
C ASP A 24 -15.03 5.86 5.49
N ASP A 25 -14.26 5.57 4.44
CA ASP A 25 -14.61 4.66 3.33
C ASP A 25 -14.13 3.21 3.53
N GLY A 26 -13.84 2.82 4.78
CA GLY A 26 -13.51 1.44 5.16
C GLY A 26 -12.02 1.10 5.17
N THR A 27 -11.70 -0.09 5.66
CA THR A 27 -10.33 -0.57 5.93
C THR A 27 -9.41 -0.53 4.71
N ARG A 28 -8.18 -0.04 4.90
CA ARG A 28 -7.08 -0.16 3.94
C ARG A 28 -6.17 -1.31 4.31
N SER A 29 -5.52 -1.90 3.32
CA SER A 29 -4.66 -3.07 3.54
C SER A 29 -3.38 -3.01 2.72
N ILE A 30 -2.42 -3.84 3.13
CA ILE A 30 -1.19 -4.13 2.40
C ILE A 30 -1.06 -5.64 2.27
N LEU A 31 -0.81 -6.12 1.05
CA LEU A 31 -0.56 -7.53 0.77
C LEU A 31 0.92 -7.71 0.42
N LYS A 32 1.58 -8.56 1.20
CA LYS A 32 3.01 -8.87 1.11
C LYS A 32 3.18 -10.34 0.74
N CYS A 33 3.88 -10.65 -0.33
CA CYS A 33 4.08 -12.01 -0.81
C CYS A 33 5.54 -12.30 -1.14
N HIS A 34 6.00 -13.49 -0.76
CA HIS A 34 7.21 -14.10 -1.30
C HIS A 34 6.84 -15.13 -2.35
N LEU A 35 7.59 -15.14 -3.44
CA LEU A 35 7.45 -16.11 -4.52
C LEU A 35 8.61 -17.11 -4.43
N HIS A 36 8.33 -18.36 -4.76
CA HIS A 36 9.31 -19.45 -4.73
C HIS A 36 9.92 -19.66 -6.12
N ASP A 37 11.11 -19.11 -6.36
CA ASP A 37 11.88 -19.25 -7.60
C ASP A 37 13.36 -18.88 -7.35
N ASP A 38 14.29 -19.44 -8.14
CA ASP A 38 15.73 -19.19 -8.05
C ASP A 38 16.21 -18.05 -8.96
N HIS A 39 15.30 -17.44 -9.74
CA HIS A 39 15.64 -16.29 -10.56
C HIS A 39 16.01 -15.09 -9.70
N PRO A 40 17.15 -14.39 -9.94
CA PRO A 40 17.65 -13.31 -9.08
C PRO A 40 16.69 -12.12 -8.86
N CYS A 41 15.77 -11.87 -9.80
CA CYS A 41 14.74 -10.84 -9.67
C CYS A 41 13.53 -11.25 -8.81
N ILE A 42 13.49 -12.51 -8.37
CA ILE A 42 12.38 -13.10 -7.59
C ILE A 42 12.92 -13.57 -6.25
N GLU A 43 14.05 -14.28 -6.27
CA GLU A 43 14.73 -14.78 -5.09
C GLU A 43 14.96 -13.65 -4.08
N ASN A 44 14.60 -13.89 -2.82
CA ASN A 44 14.76 -12.95 -1.70
C ASN A 44 14.02 -11.60 -1.83
N HIS A 45 13.15 -11.42 -2.83
CA HIS A 45 12.34 -10.23 -2.96
C HIS A 45 10.97 -10.39 -2.29
N LEU A 46 10.60 -9.40 -1.49
CA LEU A 46 9.25 -9.27 -0.98
C LEU A 46 8.43 -8.41 -1.94
N PHE A 47 7.42 -9.02 -2.58
CA PHE A 47 6.48 -8.35 -3.46
C PHE A 47 5.33 -7.79 -2.65
N THR A 48 5.14 -6.47 -2.71
CA THR A 48 4.16 -5.78 -1.88
C THR A 48 3.24 -4.94 -2.74
N VAL A 49 1.94 -5.04 -2.50
CA VAL A 49 0.91 -4.17 -3.08
C VAL A 49 0.16 -3.44 -1.97
N ILE A 50 -0.02 -2.14 -2.14
CA ILE A 50 -0.62 -1.23 -1.17
C ILE A 50 -1.71 -0.39 -1.82
N HIS A 51 -2.72 -0.01 -1.03
CA HIS A 51 -3.71 0.98 -1.43
C HIS A 51 -3.93 1.91 -0.23
N LEU A 52 -3.49 3.16 -0.37
CA LEU A 52 -3.56 4.19 0.67
C LEU A 52 -4.82 5.06 0.52
N ASP A 53 -5.08 5.90 1.51
CA ASP A 53 -6.15 6.89 1.49
C ASP A 53 -6.07 7.81 0.25
N HIS A 54 -7.19 8.00 -0.45
CA HIS A 54 -7.23 8.76 -1.70
C HIS A 54 -7.65 10.22 -1.51
N LEU A 55 -7.84 10.66 -0.26
CA LEU A 55 -8.43 11.96 0.05
C LEU A 55 -7.61 12.75 1.06
N ASN A 56 -7.04 12.08 2.06
CA ASN A 56 -6.40 12.73 3.20
C ASN A 56 -4.93 12.30 3.34
N ASP A 57 -4.03 13.24 3.08
CA ASP A 57 -2.57 13.10 3.20
C ASP A 57 -2.11 12.63 4.59
N SER A 58 -2.73 13.14 5.67
CA SER A 58 -2.38 12.75 7.03
C SER A 58 -2.73 11.28 7.29
N ASN A 59 -3.82 10.79 6.71
CA ASN A 59 -4.22 9.39 6.83
C ASN A 59 -3.29 8.49 6.02
N ARG A 60 -2.91 8.90 4.79
CA ARG A 60 -1.88 8.18 4.01
C ARG A 60 -0.57 8.03 4.77
N LEU A 61 -0.09 9.10 5.41
CA LEU A 61 1.17 9.06 6.17
C LEU A 61 1.09 8.14 7.40
N LYS A 62 -0.06 8.11 8.08
CA LYS A 62 -0.29 7.18 9.20
C LYS A 62 -0.36 5.73 8.71
N GLN A 63 -1.05 5.48 7.60
CA GLN A 63 -1.17 4.16 6.99
C GLN A 63 0.18 3.64 6.50
N SER A 64 0.97 4.45 5.79
CA SER A 64 2.30 4.05 5.33
C SER A 64 3.19 3.63 6.50
N LYS A 65 3.26 4.44 7.56
CA LYS A 65 3.98 4.11 8.80
C LYS A 65 3.46 2.84 9.49
N ALA A 66 2.15 2.60 9.49
CA ALA A 66 1.58 1.39 10.07
C ALA A 66 1.96 0.13 9.28
N PHE A 67 2.10 0.24 7.96
CA PHE A 67 2.37 -0.89 7.06
C PHE A 67 3.86 -1.21 6.89
N THR A 68 4.73 -0.22 6.93
CA THR A 68 6.19 -0.39 6.86
C THR A 68 6.78 -0.39 8.28
N ARG A 69 7.08 -1.58 8.82
CA ARG A 69 7.93 -1.69 10.01
C ARG A 69 9.39 -1.61 9.58
N GLU A 70 10.26 -1.04 10.41
CA GLU A 70 11.69 -0.83 10.11
C GLU A 70 12.50 -2.10 9.75
N LYS A 71 11.93 -3.30 9.95
CA LYS A 71 12.60 -4.58 9.69
C LYS A 71 12.18 -5.29 8.40
N ASP A 72 11.13 -4.82 7.72
CA ASP A 72 10.68 -5.44 6.48
C ASP A 72 11.47 -4.86 5.31
N PHE A 73 12.44 -5.61 4.78
CA PHE A 73 13.08 -5.25 3.51
C PHE A 73 12.10 -5.51 2.37
N ILE A 74 11.42 -4.45 1.90
CA ILE A 74 10.53 -4.53 0.75
C ILE A 74 11.38 -4.40 -0.51
N GLY A 75 11.47 -5.47 -1.28
CA GLY A 75 12.16 -5.46 -2.56
C GLY A 75 11.37 -4.71 -3.64
N ILE A 76 10.07 -4.97 -3.72
CA ILE A 76 9.17 -4.36 -4.71
C ILE A 76 7.90 -3.88 -4.03
N LEU A 77 7.57 -2.60 -4.22
CA LEU A 77 6.34 -1.96 -3.74
C LEU A 77 5.53 -1.42 -4.92
N LEU A 78 4.26 -1.81 -5.01
CA LEU A 78 3.33 -1.46 -6.08
C LEU A 78 1.98 -1.01 -5.50
N GLY A 79 1.11 -0.47 -6.36
CA GLY A 79 -0.27 -0.13 -6.04
C GLY A 79 -0.53 1.36 -5.91
N ASP A 80 -1.70 1.71 -5.38
CA ASP A 80 -2.19 3.07 -5.29
C ASP A 80 -1.70 3.74 -4.00
N ILE A 81 -0.50 4.33 -4.10
CA ILE A 81 0.06 5.18 -3.04
C ILE A 81 -0.78 6.44 -2.85
N ASN A 82 -1.52 6.86 -3.90
CA ASN A 82 -2.28 8.09 -3.94
C ASN A 82 -1.40 9.29 -3.57
N ALA A 83 -0.24 9.45 -4.21
CA ALA A 83 0.64 10.61 -3.99
C ALA A 83 0.07 11.85 -4.69
N LEU A 84 -1.00 12.42 -4.10
CA LEU A 84 -1.75 13.52 -4.67
C LEU A 84 -1.04 14.86 -4.45
N THR A 85 -1.29 15.77 -5.38
CA THR A 85 -0.87 17.16 -5.39
C THR A 85 -2.09 18.07 -5.21
N ARG A 86 -1.86 19.39 -5.12
CA ARG A 86 -2.94 20.38 -5.04
C ARG A 86 -3.95 20.23 -6.20
N ASP A 87 -3.47 19.91 -7.40
CA ASP A 87 -4.28 19.92 -8.63
C ASP A 87 -5.20 18.70 -8.73
N ASP A 88 -4.97 17.68 -7.91
CA ASP A 88 -5.82 16.49 -7.82
C ASP A 88 -7.09 16.74 -7.00
N TYR A 89 -7.17 17.88 -6.29
CA TYR A 89 -8.32 18.27 -5.49
C TYR A 89 -9.09 19.43 -6.13
N SER A 90 -10.42 19.39 -6.04
CA SER A 90 -11.21 20.60 -6.30
C SER A 90 -10.88 21.68 -5.27
N ASP A 91 -11.02 22.95 -5.67
CA ASP A 91 -10.78 24.10 -4.79
C ASP A 91 -11.59 24.01 -3.49
N ASP A 92 -12.86 23.60 -3.58
CA ASP A 92 -13.75 23.48 -2.44
C ASP A 92 -13.31 22.35 -1.51
N TYR A 93 -12.90 21.21 -2.06
CA TYR A 93 -12.41 20.09 -1.26
C TYR A 93 -11.12 20.45 -0.54
N TYR A 94 -10.17 21.05 -1.27
CA TYR A 94 -8.87 21.43 -0.74
C TYR A 94 -9.00 22.44 0.41
N LYS A 95 -9.83 23.49 0.23
CA LYS A 95 -10.08 24.52 1.26
C LYS A 95 -10.77 23.96 2.50
N LYS A 96 -11.62 22.94 2.36
CA LYS A 96 -12.42 22.41 3.47
C LYS A 96 -11.70 21.32 4.27
N ASN A 97 -10.86 20.52 3.62
CA ASN A 97 -10.36 19.26 4.20
C ASN A 97 -8.83 19.15 4.28
N ILE A 98 -8.07 20.00 3.56
CA ILE A 98 -6.60 19.89 3.48
C ILE A 98 -5.91 21.08 4.15
N VAL A 99 -6.42 22.31 3.95
CA VAL A 99 -5.91 23.56 4.55
C VAL A 99 -6.46 23.79 5.95
#